data_AF-A0A1G8FLQ8-F1
#
_entry.id   AF-A0A1G8FLQ8-F1
#
_cell.length_a   1.000
_cell.length_b   1.000
_cell.length_c   1.000
_cell.angle_alpha   90.00
_cell.angle_beta   90.00
_cell.angle_gamma   90.00
#
_symmetry.space_group_name_H-M   'P 1'
#
loop_
_entity.id
_entity.type
_entity.pdbx_description
1 polymer ?
#
loop_
_entity_poly.entity_id
_entity_poly.type
_entity_poly.pdbx_seq_one_letter_code
_entity_poly.pdbx_strand_id
1 'polypeptide(L)' 'MARYRATVLRTHKEGEMYIEKGMSVEFASFTPPWMVEQGKPIQEAFLRVYGVDLKKGFACSPGFIEVIEIK' A
#
# COMPACT_ATOMS: atom_id res chain seq x y z
N MET A 1 -13.79 -10.82 -6.67
CA MET A 1 -13.11 -10.03 -5.62
C MET A 1 -13.15 -8.58 -6.05
N ALA A 2 -13.42 -7.68 -5.11
CA ALA A 2 -13.26 -6.26 -5.37
C ALA A 2 -11.80 -5.97 -5.71
N ARG A 3 -11.60 -5.06 -6.66
CA ARG A 3 -10.27 -4.57 -7.02
C ARG A 3 -10.06 -3.25 -6.30
N TYR A 4 -8.85 -3.04 -5.82
CA TYR A 4 -8.46 -1.83 -5.12
C TYR A 4 -7.21 -1.24 -5.78
N ARG A 5 -7.13 0.09 -5.78
CA ARG A 5 -5.91 0.83 -6.08
C ARG A 5 -5.41 1.46 -4.80
N ALA A 6 -4.18 1.14 -4.41
CA ALA A 6 -3.47 1.80 -3.33
C ALA A 6 -2.49 2.82 -3.91
N THR A 7 -2.53 4.06 -3.43
CA THR A 7 -1.73 5.19 -3.93
C THR A 7 -0.96 5.84 -2.79
N VAL A 8 0.33 6.09 -2.97
CA VAL A 8 1.17 6.81 -2.02
C VAL A 8 0.86 8.31 -2.07
N LEU A 9 0.46 8.87 -0.93
CA LEU A 9 0.03 10.26 -0.78
C LEU A 9 1.21 11.24 -0.60
N ARG A 10 2.32 10.77 -0.05
CA ARG A 10 3.52 11.58 0.24
C ARG A 10 4.79 10.78 0.06
N THR A 11 5.83 11.44 -0.43
CA THR A 11 7.17 10.87 -0.50
C THR A 11 7.67 10.63 0.92
N HIS A 12 8.22 9.44 1.16
CA HIS A 12 8.75 9.04 2.47
C HIS A 12 10.00 8.21 2.29
N LYS A 13 10.98 8.43 3.16
CA LYS A 13 12.23 7.68 3.18
C LYS A 13 12.52 7.26 4.61
N GLU A 14 12.75 5.96 4.80
CA GLU A 14 13.11 5.40 6.10
C GLU A 14 14.17 4.32 5.88
N GLY A 15 15.40 4.59 6.32
CA GLY A 15 16.56 3.73 6.03
C GLY A 15 16.75 3.51 4.52
N GLU A 16 16.68 2.24 4.11
CA GLU A 16 16.79 1.80 2.71
C GLU A 16 15.45 1.84 1.96
N MET A 17 14.33 2.03 2.66
CA MET A 17 13.01 2.14 2.04
C MET A 17 12.79 3.54 1.50
N TYR A 18 12.34 3.62 0.24
CA TYR A 18 11.90 4.87 -0.38
C TYR A 18 10.57 4.64 -1.10
N ILE A 19 9.60 5.50 -0.81
CA ILE A 19 8.35 5.60 -1.58
C ILE A 19 8.15 7.03 -2.06
N GLU A 20 7.65 7.16 -3.27
CA GLU A 20 7.39 8.44 -3.92
C GLU A 20 5.88 8.71 -4.00
N LYS A 21 5.50 9.97 -3.79
CA LYS A 21 4.11 10.41 -4.00
C LYS A 21 3.66 10.04 -5.42
N GLY A 22 2.50 9.41 -5.53
CA GLY A 22 1.92 8.99 -6.81
C GLY A 22 2.24 7.55 -7.22
N MET A 23 3.16 6.86 -6.54
CA MET A 23 3.31 5.42 -6.70
C MET A 23 1.98 4.73 -6.39
N SER A 24 1.55 3.81 -7.24
CA SER A 24 0.29 3.09 -7.04
C SER A 24 0.34 1.64 -7.48
N VAL A 25 -0.41 0.80 -6.78
CA VAL A 25 -0.55 -0.63 -7.11
C VAL A 25 -2.02 -1.01 -7.14
N GLU A 26 -2.37 -1.86 -8.09
CA GLU A 26 -3.68 -2.48 -8.16
C GLU A 26 -3.63 -3.92 -7.63
N PHE A 27 -4.59 -4.27 -6.80
CA PHE A 27 -4.67 -5.58 -6.17
C PHE A 27 -6.12 -5.98 -5.91
N ALA A 28 -6.35 -7.27 -5.72
CA ALA A 28 -7.66 -7.80 -5.36
C ALA A 28 -7.69 -8.14 -3.86
N SER A 29 -8.82 -7.89 -3.21
CA SER A 29 -9.05 -8.29 -1.82
C SER A 29 -10.49 -8.76 -1.63
N PHE A 30 -10.71 -9.71 -0.73
CA PHE A 30 -12.04 -10.19 -0.37
C PHE A 30 -12.74 -9.30 0.66
N THR A 31 -11.96 -8.63 1.50
CA THR A 31 -12.42 -7.75 2.57
C THR A 31 -11.74 -6.38 2.43
N PRO A 32 -12.29 -5.32 3.05
CA PRO A 32 -11.67 -4.00 3.04
C PRO A 32 -10.18 -4.09 3.44
N PRO A 33 -9.23 -3.65 2.59
CA PRO A 33 -7.81 -3.97 2.76
C PRO A 33 -7.22 -3.56 4.12
N TRP A 34 -7.68 -2.45 4.70
CA TRP A 34 -7.23 -1.98 6.00
C TRP A 34 -7.71 -2.85 7.18
N MET A 35 -8.81 -3.58 7.03
CA MET A 35 -9.33 -4.49 8.06
C MET A 35 -8.57 -5.82 8.13
N VAL A 36 -7.71 -6.10 7.14
CA VAL A 36 -6.92 -7.34 7.08
C VAL A 36 -5.53 -7.09 7.65
N GLU A 37 -5.26 -7.62 8.85
CA GLU A 37 -3.92 -7.63 9.46
C GLU A 37 -3.16 -6.29 9.33
N GLN A 38 -3.87 -5.18 9.59
CA GLN A 38 -3.35 -3.81 9.47
C GLN A 38 -2.79 -3.50 8.07
N GLY A 39 -3.54 -3.80 7.01
CA GLY A 39 -3.17 -3.48 5.63
C GLY A 39 -2.25 -4.50 4.96
N LYS A 40 -2.26 -5.77 5.39
CA LYS A 40 -1.44 -6.84 4.76
C LYS A 40 -1.62 -6.95 3.24
N PRO A 41 -2.83 -6.91 2.65
CA PRO A 41 -2.99 -6.96 1.20
C PRO A 41 -2.28 -5.81 0.47
N ILE A 42 -2.22 -4.63 1.11
CA ILE A 42 -1.55 -3.44 0.57
C ILE A 42 -0.04 -3.65 0.60
N GLN A 43 0.48 -4.06 1.76
CA GLN A 43 1.89 -4.41 1.95
C GLN A 43 2.36 -5.43 0.92
N GLU A 44 1.63 -6.54 0.76
CA GLU A 44 1.97 -7.60 -0.19
C GLU A 44 1.96 -7.10 -1.64
N ALA A 45 1.01 -6.21 -1.99
CA ALA A 45 0.97 -5.61 -3.31
C ALA A 45 2.18 -4.73 -3.61
N PHE A 46 2.59 -3.86 -2.66
CA PHE A 46 3.78 -3.02 -2.81
C PHE A 46 5.07 -3.82 -2.81
N LEU A 47 5.18 -4.83 -1.95
CA LEU A 47 6.32 -5.74 -1.93
C LEU A 47 6.45 -6.50 -3.26
N ARG A 48 5.33 -6.96 -3.83
CA ARG A 48 5.30 -7.69 -5.10
C ARG A 48 5.66 -6.83 -6.30
N VAL A 49 5.14 -5.60 -6.39
CA VAL A 49 5.30 -4.73 -7.57
C VAL A 49 6.60 -3.93 -7.52
N TYR A 50 6.96 -3.42 -6.34
CA TYR A 50 8.07 -2.48 -6.17
C TYR A 50 9.21 -3.03 -5.31
N GLY A 51 9.06 -4.20 -4.68
CA GLY A 51 10.05 -4.70 -3.72
C GLY A 51 10.11 -3.88 -2.43
N VAL A 52 9.09 -3.06 -2.16
CA VAL A 52 9.06 -2.13 -1.02
C VAL A 52 8.34 -2.74 0.15
N ASP A 53 9.01 -2.81 1.30
CA ASP A 53 8.43 -3.22 2.57
C ASP A 53 7.90 -1.99 3.36
N LEU A 54 6.62 -1.67 3.16
CA LEU A 54 5.96 -0.52 3.81
C LEU A 54 5.86 -0.68 5.33
N LYS A 55 5.73 -1.91 5.84
CA LYS A 55 5.66 -2.18 7.28
C LYS A 55 7.02 -1.93 7.94
N LYS A 56 8.12 -2.35 7.31
CA LYS A 56 9.49 -2.08 7.79
C LYS A 56 9.82 -0.59 7.81
N GLY A 57 9.29 0.19 6.87
CA GLY A 57 9.49 1.65 6.80
C GLY A 57 8.41 2.50 7.49
N PHE A 58 7.55 1.91 8.33
CA PHE A 58 6.46 2.60 9.05
C PHE A 58 5.49 3.41 8.16
N ALA A 59 5.37 3.02 6.88
CA ALA A 59 4.55 3.71 5.88
C ALA A 59 3.25 2.96 5.53
N CYS A 60 3.01 1.79 6.09
CA CYS A 60 1.77 1.03 5.88
C CYS A 60 0.62 1.58 6.76
N SER A 61 0.15 2.79 6.47
CA SER A 61 -1.00 3.39 7.16
C SER A 61 -1.82 4.31 6.25
N PRO A 62 -3.09 4.58 6.59
CA PRO A 62 -3.95 5.50 5.83
C PRO A 62 -3.40 6.92 5.69
N GLY A 63 -2.47 7.33 6.56
CA GLY A 63 -1.81 8.65 6.47
C GLY A 63 -0.75 8.74 5.36
N PHE A 64 -0.29 7.61 4.84
CA PHE A 64 0.68 7.54 3.74
C PHE A 64 0.08 6.96 2.45
N ILE A 65 -0.94 6.11 2.58
CA ILE A 65 -1.51 5.36 1.47
C ILE A 65 -3.02 5.58 1.44
N GLU A 66 -3.51 6.04 0.30
CA GLU A 66 -4.93 6.05 -0.01
C GLU A 66 -5.32 4.73 -0.69
N VAL A 67 -6.45 4.16 -0.32
CA VAL A 67 -6.96 2.94 -0.94
C VAL A 67 -8.38 3.20 -1.44
N ILE A 68 -8.58 3.06 -2.74
CA ILE A 68 -9.88 3.21 -3.39
C ILE A 68 -10.29 1.90 -4.03
N GLU A 69 -11.57 1.55 -3.93
CA GLU A 69 -12.13 0.42 -4.70
C GLU A 69 -12.32 0.87 -6.15
N ILE A 70 -11.82 0.08 -7.09
CA ILE A 70 -11.93 0.31 -8.52
C ILE A 70 -12.97 -0.66 -9.09
N LYS A 71 -13.93 -0.11 -9.84
CA LYS A 71 -15.02 -0.85 -10.50
C LYS A 71 -14.57 -1.45 -11.82
#